data_AF-A0A4Q5TWE2-F1
#
_entry.id   AF-A0A4Q5TWE2-F1
#
_cell.length_a   1.000
_cell.length_b   1.000
_cell.length_c   1.000
_cell.angle_alpha   90.00
_cell.angle_beta   90.00
_cell.angle_gamma   90.00
#
_symmetry.space_group_name_H-M   'P 1'
#
loop_
_entity.id
_entity.type
_entity.pdbx_description
1 polymer ?
#
loop_
_entity_poly.entity_id
_entity_poly.type
_entity_poly.pdbx_seq_one_letter_code
_entity_poly.pdbx_strand_id
1 'polypeptide(L)'
;MGDVFYHAPRLDDARQYAKHAPTYIYRFNTRPWQAATNTTEGGLAPAYKGVQHFSETQFVFANPAFYGPWPEYKQLSDVMSAQWVNFITGGDPNGKDLPVWPKYSDGE
;
A
#
# COMPACT_ATOMS: atom_id res chain seq x y z
N MET A 1 -7.71 11.30 -14.96
CA MET A 1 -7.51 11.94 -13.64
C MET A 1 -6.45 11.21 -12.82
N GLY A 2 -6.66 9.94 -12.44
CA GLY A 2 -5.67 9.18 -11.63
C GLY A 2 -4.25 9.17 -12.20
N ASP A 3 -4.11 8.94 -13.50
CA ASP A 3 -2.78 8.95 -14.16
C ASP A 3 -2.09 10.30 -14.08
N VAL A 4 -2.82 11.38 -14.39
CA VAL A 4 -2.29 12.75 -14.45
C VAL A 4 -1.86 13.25 -13.07
N PHE A 5 -2.61 12.92 -12.01
CA PHE A 5 -2.36 13.46 -10.67
C PHE A 5 -1.52 12.56 -9.77
N TYR A 6 -1.50 11.24 -10.00
CA TYR A 6 -0.86 10.30 -9.07
C TYR A 6 0.12 9.35 -9.77
N HIS A 7 -0.29 8.64 -10.82
CA HIS A 7 0.56 7.57 -11.36
C HIS A 7 1.75 8.08 -12.17
N ALA A 8 1.54 9.04 -13.07
CA ALA A 8 2.61 9.58 -13.91
C ALA A 8 3.60 10.44 -13.10
N PRO A 9 3.18 11.36 -12.21
CA PRO A 9 4.12 12.12 -11.38
C PRO A 9 4.97 11.22 -10.47
N ARG A 10 4.34 10.28 -9.75
CA ARG A 10 5.05 9.30 -8.91
C ARG A 10 6.05 8.46 -9.71
N LEU A 11 5.73 8.11 -10.96
CA LEU A 11 6.66 7.37 -11.82
C LEU A 11 7.85 8.24 -12.24
N ASP A 12 7.62 9.50 -12.59
CA ASP A 12 8.71 10.43 -12.92
C ASP A 12 9.62 10.68 -11.71
N ASP A 13 9.05 10.94 -10.53
CA ASP A 13 9.78 11.10 -9.28
C ASP A 13 10.68 9.89 -9.00
N ALA A 14 10.13 8.67 -9.12
CA ALA A 14 10.89 7.44 -8.91
C ALA A 14 12.09 7.32 -9.87
N ARG A 15 11.91 7.71 -11.15
CA ARG A 15 13.00 7.72 -12.14
C ARG A 15 14.07 8.74 -11.81
N GLN A 16 13.70 9.91 -11.28
CA GLN A 16 14.69 10.93 -10.90
C GLN A 16 15.41 10.55 -9.60
N TYR A 17 14.69 10.10 -8.58
CA TYR A 17 15.27 9.74 -7.28
C TYR A 17 16.17 8.51 -7.34
N ALA A 18 15.83 7.52 -8.15
CA ALA A 18 16.63 6.30 -8.29
C ALA A 18 18.05 6.54 -8.83
N LYS A 19 18.30 7.69 -9.48
CA LYS A 19 19.65 8.10 -9.92
C LYS A 19 20.58 8.48 -8.76
N HIS A 20 20.01 8.76 -7.59
CA HIS A 20 20.71 9.37 -6.46
C HIS A 20 20.59 8.57 -5.16
N ALA A 21 19.54 7.77 -4.99
CA ALA A 21 19.31 7.00 -3.78
C ALA A 21 18.54 5.70 -4.06
N PRO A 22 18.71 4.65 -3.22
CA PRO A 22 17.83 3.48 -3.23
C PRO A 22 16.37 3.92 -3.16
N THR A 23 15.60 3.53 -4.17
CA THR A 23 14.21 3.97 -4.34
C THR A 23 13.32 2.74 -4.45
N TYR A 24 12.21 2.74 -3.71
CA TYR A 24 11.22 1.67 -3.72
C TYR A 24 9.85 2.25 -4.08
N ILE A 25 9.10 1.54 -4.90
CA ILE A 25 7.74 1.95 -5.29
C ILE A 25 6.78 0.78 -5.18
N TYR A 26 5.53 1.06 -4.82
CA TYR A 26 4.46 0.07 -4.85
C TYR A 26 3.19 0.68 -5.47
N ARG A 27 2.28 -0.19 -5.91
CA ARG A 27 0.92 0.17 -6.31
C ARG A 27 -0.06 -0.66 -5.51
N PHE A 28 -0.72 -0.03 -4.55
CA PHE A 28 -1.79 -0.67 -3.80
C PHE A 28 -3.02 -0.91 -4.69
N ASN A 29 -3.56 -2.12 -4.65
CA ASN A 29 -4.64 -2.54 -5.54
C ASN A 29 -5.79 -3.28 -4.82
N THR A 30 -5.86 -3.20 -3.49
CA THR A 30 -6.92 -3.84 -2.71
C THR A 30 -8.12 -2.91 -2.58
N ARG A 31 -9.31 -3.37 -2.99
CA ARG A 31 -10.55 -2.62 -2.80
C ARG A 31 -10.85 -2.51 -1.30
N PRO A 32 -11.13 -1.32 -0.75
CA PRO A 32 -11.35 -1.20 0.69
C PRO A 32 -12.66 -1.87 1.11
N TRP A 33 -12.66 -2.37 2.34
CA TRP A 33 -13.91 -2.59 3.08
C TRP A 33 -14.53 -1.23 3.43
N GLN A 34 -15.85 -1.12 3.30
CA GLN A 34 -16.61 0.07 3.65
C GLN A 34 -17.68 -0.31 4.67
N ALA A 35 -17.53 0.21 5.89
CA ALA A 35 -18.57 0.21 6.90
C ALA A 35 -19.63 1.26 6.57
N ALA A 36 -20.89 1.01 6.93
CA ALA A 36 -21.83 2.12 7.09
C ALA A 36 -21.39 2.99 8.29
N THR A 37 -21.64 4.30 8.23
CA THR A 37 -21.34 5.20 9.35
C THR A 37 -22.03 4.69 10.62
N ASN A 38 -21.24 4.33 11.64
CA ASN A 38 -21.65 3.78 12.93
C ASN A 38 -22.00 2.28 13.00
N THR A 39 -21.52 1.44 12.07
CA THR A 39 -21.67 -0.01 12.16
C THR A 39 -20.35 -0.75 11.91
N THR A 40 -20.21 -1.94 12.48
CA THR A 40 -19.19 -2.92 12.08
C THR A 40 -19.65 -3.78 10.90
N GLU A 41 -20.89 -3.57 10.45
CA GLU A 41 -21.42 -4.14 9.21
C GLU A 41 -20.96 -3.32 8.01
N GLY A 42 -20.54 -4.03 6.97
CA GLY A 42 -19.99 -3.43 5.76
C GLY A 42 -19.62 -4.48 4.73
N GLY A 43 -19.10 -4.02 3.61
CA GLY A 43 -18.69 -4.89 2.51
C GLY A 43 -17.62 -4.25 1.64
N LEU A 44 -17.23 -4.94 0.58
CA LEU A 44 -16.32 -4.36 -0.41
C LEU A 44 -16.95 -3.09 -0.99
N ALA A 45 -16.16 -2.01 -1.07
CA ALA A 45 -16.53 -0.83 -1.83
C ALA A 45 -17.06 -1.23 -3.22
N PRO A 46 -18.15 -0.63 -3.75
CA PRO A 46 -18.71 -1.00 -5.05
C PRO A 46 -17.67 -1.10 -6.15
N ALA A 47 -17.75 -2.11 -7.01
CA ALA A 47 -16.69 -2.44 -7.98
C ALA A 47 -16.34 -1.27 -8.91
N TYR A 48 -17.33 -0.48 -9.32
CA TYR A 48 -17.13 0.69 -10.19
C TYR A 48 -16.31 1.82 -9.53
N LYS A 49 -16.20 1.86 -8.19
CA LYS A 49 -15.34 2.82 -7.49
C LYS A 49 -13.87 2.42 -7.49
N GLY A 50 -13.56 1.15 -7.76
CA GLY A 50 -12.20 0.62 -7.72
C GLY A 50 -11.52 0.81 -6.35
N VAL A 51 -10.22 1.06 -6.39
CA VAL A 51 -9.39 1.31 -5.21
C VAL A 51 -9.34 2.82 -4.97
N GLN A 52 -9.88 3.24 -3.84
CA GLN A 52 -10.06 4.66 -3.53
C GLN A 52 -8.77 5.25 -2.97
N HIS A 53 -8.58 6.56 -3.19
CA HIS A 53 -7.52 7.32 -2.55
C HIS A 53 -7.59 7.12 -1.02
N PHE A 54 -6.42 6.99 -0.38
CA PHE A 54 -6.25 6.80 1.07
C PHE A 54 -6.61 5.40 1.61
N SER A 55 -7.08 4.48 0.77
CA SER A 55 -7.53 3.14 1.20
C SER A 55 -6.43 2.22 1.71
N GLU A 56 -5.16 2.50 1.44
CA GLU A 56 -4.01 1.74 1.89
C GLU A 56 -3.61 2.07 3.34
N THR A 57 -3.93 3.29 3.81
CA THR A 57 -3.43 3.81 5.08
C THR A 57 -3.82 2.94 6.27
N GLN A 58 -5.06 2.46 6.31
CA GLN A 58 -5.54 1.50 7.30
C GLN A 58 -4.72 0.20 7.37
N PHE A 59 -4.15 -0.26 6.26
CA PHE A 59 -3.29 -1.45 6.22
C PHE A 59 -1.87 -1.13 6.70
N VAL A 60 -1.35 0.05 6.34
CA VAL A 60 -0.03 0.55 6.79
C VAL A 60 0.01 0.76 8.31
N PHE A 61 -1.09 1.25 8.90
CA PHE A 61 -1.19 1.52 10.33
C PHE A 61 -1.65 0.33 11.17
N ALA A 62 -1.71 -0.88 10.60
CA ALA A 62 -2.21 -2.06 11.29
C ALA A 62 -3.56 -1.85 12.01
N ASN A 63 -4.50 -1.13 11.39
CA ASN A 63 -5.71 -0.67 12.08
C ASN A 63 -6.94 -1.56 11.80
N PRO A 64 -7.27 -2.53 12.68
CA PRO A 64 -8.33 -3.51 12.46
C PRO A 64 -9.73 -2.91 12.37
N ALA A 65 -9.94 -1.71 12.89
CA ALA A 65 -11.23 -1.05 12.83
C ALA A 65 -11.62 -0.60 11.41
N PHE A 66 -10.65 -0.48 10.49
CA PHE A 66 -10.87 0.14 9.19
C PHE A 66 -10.61 -0.80 8.02
N TYR A 67 -9.54 -1.63 8.05
CA TYR A 67 -9.23 -2.43 6.87
C TYR A 67 -10.32 -3.48 6.56
N GLY A 68 -11.03 -3.99 7.56
CA GLY A 68 -12.15 -4.92 7.38
C GLY A 68 -11.94 -6.28 8.07
N PRO A 69 -12.94 -7.17 8.02
CA PRO A 69 -12.96 -8.37 8.86
C PRO A 69 -12.21 -9.57 8.27
N TRP A 70 -11.75 -9.51 7.01
CA TRP A 70 -11.22 -10.68 6.31
C TRP A 70 -9.80 -11.05 6.76
N PRO A 71 -9.50 -12.34 7.01
CA PRO A 71 -8.15 -12.80 7.37
C PRO A 71 -7.07 -12.38 6.38
N GLU A 72 -7.37 -12.37 5.09
CA GLU A 72 -6.45 -11.95 4.02
C GLU A 72 -6.08 -10.47 4.14
N TYR A 73 -6.99 -9.64 4.67
CA TYR A 73 -6.74 -8.22 4.86
C TYR A 73 -5.87 -7.98 6.08
N LYS A 74 -6.08 -8.76 7.14
CA LYS A 74 -5.15 -8.78 8.28
C LYS A 74 -3.74 -9.18 7.83
N GLN A 75 -3.62 -10.26 7.04
CA GLN A 75 -2.33 -10.71 6.52
C GLN A 75 -1.66 -9.63 5.65
N LEU A 76 -2.42 -8.99 4.76
CA LEU A 76 -1.91 -7.87 3.97
C LEU A 76 -1.44 -6.70 4.84
N SER A 77 -2.20 -6.37 5.88
CA SER A 77 -1.86 -5.31 6.84
C SER A 77 -0.58 -5.65 7.62
N ASP A 78 -0.42 -6.90 8.04
CA ASP A 78 0.79 -7.38 8.72
C ASP A 78 2.02 -7.24 7.81
N VAL A 79 1.91 -7.65 6.53
CA VAL A 79 2.99 -7.50 5.53
C VAL A 79 3.33 -6.03 5.29
N MET A 80 2.33 -5.19 5.02
CA MET A 80 2.55 -3.77 4.72
C MET A 80 3.15 -3.02 5.90
N SER A 81 2.63 -3.24 7.10
CA SER A 81 3.12 -2.58 8.32
C SER A 81 4.57 -2.98 8.60
N ALA A 82 4.91 -4.27 8.46
CA ALA A 82 6.27 -4.75 8.63
C ALA A 82 7.24 -4.14 7.61
N GLN A 83 6.87 -4.08 6.32
CA GLN A 83 7.73 -3.46 5.30
C GLN A 83 7.93 -1.96 5.54
N TRP A 84 6.90 -1.22 5.98
CA TRP A 84 7.04 0.18 6.37
C TRP A 84 7.95 0.37 7.59
N VAL A 85 7.82 -0.47 8.62
CA VAL A 85 8.70 -0.44 9.80
C VAL A 85 10.15 -0.73 9.41
N ASN A 86 10.40 -1.73 8.57
CA ASN A 86 11.75 -2.05 8.07
C ASN A 86 12.34 -0.87 7.30
N PHE A 87 11.56 -0.24 6.41
CA PHE A 87 12.03 0.92 5.66
C PHE A 87 12.35 2.11 6.58
N ILE A 88 11.51 2.40 7.57
CA ILE A 88 11.73 3.50 8.52
C ILE A 88 12.98 3.27 9.37
N THR A 89 13.22 2.02 9.77
CA THR A 89 14.33 1.69 10.69
C THR A 89 15.66 1.45 9.98
N GLY A 90 15.65 0.98 8.73
CA GLY A 90 16.85 0.53 8.01
C GLY A 90 16.97 0.99 6.56
N GLY A 91 15.98 1.68 6.00
CA GLY A 91 15.99 2.12 4.59
C GLY A 91 15.79 1.00 3.55
N ASP A 92 15.56 -0.23 4.00
CA ASP A 92 15.23 -1.40 3.18
C ASP A 92 13.91 -2.00 3.69
N PRO A 93 12.86 -2.09 2.86
CA PRO A 93 11.58 -2.64 3.30
C PRO A 93 11.61 -4.18 3.50
N ASN A 94 12.62 -4.87 2.98
CA ASN A 94 12.68 -6.33 3.00
C ASN A 94 12.94 -6.89 4.41
N GLY A 95 12.51 -8.12 4.63
CA GLY A 95 12.69 -8.81 5.90
C GLY A 95 12.39 -10.30 5.78
N LYS A 96 12.68 -11.04 6.85
CA LYS A 96 12.38 -12.47 6.92
C LYS A 96 10.86 -12.68 6.78
N ASP A 97 10.47 -13.69 6.00
CA ASP A 97 9.07 -14.09 5.78
C ASP A 97 8.19 -13.01 5.10
N LEU A 98 8.81 -11.97 4.52
CA LEU A 98 8.12 -10.95 3.72
C LEU A 98 8.35 -11.18 2.22
N PRO A 99 7.39 -10.82 1.37
CA PRO A 99 7.62 -10.80 -0.07
C PRO A 99 8.75 -9.82 -0.41
N VAL A 100 9.59 -10.20 -1.38
CA VAL A 100 10.68 -9.35 -1.84
C VAL A 100 10.11 -8.11 -2.53
N TRP A 101 10.53 -6.95 -2.06
CA TRP A 101 10.29 -5.65 -2.67
C TRP A 101 11.60 -5.19 -3.33
N PRO A 102 11.73 -5.33 -4.66
CA PRO A 102 12.95 -4.94 -5.36
C PRO A 102 13.13 -3.42 -5.35
N LYS A 103 14.38 -2.97 -5.45
CA LYS A 103 14.64 -1.55 -5.73
C LYS A 103 14.09 -1.24 -7.12
N TYR A 104 13.66 -0.01 -7.31
CA TYR A 104 13.12 0.47 -8.58
C TYR A 104 14.10 0.26 -9.74
N SER A 105 15.41 0.37 -9.48
CA SER A 105 16.49 0.16 -10.45
C SER A 105 16.74 -1.30 -10.83
N ASP A 106 16.23 -2.28 -10.06
CA ASP A 106 16.57 -3.70 -10.26
C ASP A 106 15.69 -4.38 -11.32
N GLY A 107 14.71 -3.65 -11.88
CA GLY A 107 13.75 -4.14 -12.89
C GLY A 107 13.94 -3.54 -14.28
N GLU A 108 15.07 -2.87 -14.54
CA GLU A 108 15.53 -2.50 -15.89
C GLU A 108 16.57 -3.49 -16.44
#